data_AF-A0A419DHQ9-F1
#
_entry.id   AF-A0A419DHQ9-F1
#
_cell.length_a   1.000
_cell.length_b   1.000
_cell.length_c   1.000
_cell.angle_alpha   90.00
_cell.angle_beta   90.00
_cell.angle_gamma   90.00
#
_symmetry.space_group_name_H-M   'P 1'
#
loop_
_entity.id
_entity.type
_entity.pdbx_description
1 polymer ?
#
loop_
_entity_poly.entity_id
_entity_poly.type
_entity_poly.pdbx_seq_one_letter_code
_entity_poly.pdbx_strand_id
1 'polypeptide(L)' 'MSKIDKLEAKIRNNPKNTSLDDFEALVNKYGRIEMGGKHAKARLGNATLTYKRVNPIPSEYVTDLLAIIDSL' A
#
# COMPACT_ATOMS: atom_id res chain seq x y z
N MET A 1 -15.13 -8.34 11.05
CA MET A 1 -14.04 -7.89 10.17
C MET A 1 -14.50 -6.68 9.38
N SER A 2 -13.79 -5.56 9.51
CA SER A 2 -14.08 -4.38 8.70
C SER A 2 -13.70 -4.65 7.24
N LYS A 3 -14.26 -3.88 6.30
CA LYS A 3 -13.97 -4.02 4.86
C LYS A 3 -12.46 -3.95 4.59
N ILE A 4 -11.73 -3.14 5.36
CA ILE A 4 -10.28 -2.98 5.20
C ILE A 4 -9.49 -4.20 5.72
N ASP A 5 -9.94 -4.89 6.77
CA ASP A 5 -9.25 -6.12 7.22
C ASP A 5 -9.36 -7.26 6.20
N LYS A 6 -10.51 -7.35 5.52
CA LYS A 6 -10.69 -8.29 4.41
C LYS A 6 -9.79 -7.94 3.22
N LEU A 7 -9.62 -6.65 2.95
CA LEU A 7 -8.77 -6.13 1.89
C LEU A 7 -7.30 -6.43 2.18
N GLU A 8 -6.84 -6.22 3.41
CA GLU A 8 -5.48 -6.59 3.82
C GLU A 8 -5.24 -8.09 3.66
N ALA A 9 -6.16 -8.93 4.13
CA ALA A 9 -6.06 -10.39 3.95
C ALA A 9 -6.00 -10.78 2.46
N LYS A 10 -6.77 -10.10 1.60
CA LYS A 10 -6.74 -10.30 0.14
C LYS A 10 -5.38 -9.93 -0.45
N ILE A 11 -4.81 -8.78 -0.07
CA ILE A 11 -3.50 -8.32 -0.54
C ILE A 11 -2.39 -9.26 -0.06
N ARG A 12 -2.40 -9.68 1.21
CA ARG A 12 -1.44 -10.65 1.76
C ARG A 12 -1.49 -12.01 1.04
N ASN A 13 -2.69 -12.48 0.67
CA ASN A 13 -2.86 -13.71 -0.09
C ASN A 13 -2.47 -13.59 -1.57
N ASN A 14 -2.62 -12.41 -2.18
CA ASN A 14 -2.29 -12.20 -3.59
C ASN A 14 -1.71 -10.79 -3.86
N PRO A 15 -0.44 -10.55 -3.53
CA PRO A 15 0.18 -9.24 -3.68
C PRO A 15 0.37 -8.83 -5.15
N LYS A 16 0.39 -9.79 -6.08
CA LYS A 16 0.65 -9.55 -7.52
C LYS A 16 -0.49 -8.88 -8.27
N ASN A 17 -1.72 -8.96 -7.76
CA ASN A 17 -2.91 -8.42 -8.43
C ASN A 17 -3.59 -7.35 -7.57
N THR A 18 -2.78 -6.51 -6.94
CA THR A 18 -3.27 -5.42 -6.08
C THR A 18 -3.62 -4.23 -6.94
N SER A 19 -4.88 -3.79 -6.86
CA SER A 19 -5.31 -2.56 -7.55
C SER A 19 -4.70 -1.34 -6.87
N LEU A 20 -4.54 -0.25 -7.61
CA LEU A 20 -4.10 1.04 -7.04
C LEU A 20 -5.00 1.48 -5.88
N ASP A 21 -6.32 1.32 -6.03
CA ASP A 21 -7.31 1.69 -5.02
C ASP A 21 -7.16 0.84 -3.75
N ASP A 22 -7.02 -0.49 -3.91
CA ASP A 22 -6.80 -1.40 -2.79
C ASP A 22 -5.48 -1.05 -2.05
N PHE A 23 -4.41 -0.77 -2.81
CA PHE A 23 -3.12 -0.37 -2.26
C PHE A 23 -3.22 0.94 -1.47
N GLU A 24 -3.85 1.97 -2.04
CA GLU A 24 -4.00 3.27 -1.41
C GLU A 24 -4.92 3.23 -0.19
N ALA A 25 -5.97 2.39 -0.22
CA ALA A 25 -6.81 2.11 0.94
C ALA A 25 -6.01 1.49 2.09
N LEU A 26 -5.08 0.58 1.79
CA LEU A 26 -4.20 -0.02 2.80
C LEU A 26 -3.24 1.02 3.37
N VAL A 27 -2.61 1.86 2.53
CA VAL A 27 -1.74 2.95 3.00
C VAL A 27 -2.50 3.90 3.93
N ASN A 28 -3.74 4.29 3.57
CA ASN A 28 -4.55 5.18 4.40
C ASN A 28 -5.00 4.56 5.73
N LYS A 29 -5.03 3.22 5.86
CA LYS A 29 -5.28 2.55 7.14
C LYS A 29 -4.12 2.70 8.11
N TYR A 30 -2.88 2.62 7.62
CA TYR A 30 -1.66 2.62 8.45
C TYR A 30 -0.91 3.95 8.48
N GLY A 31 -1.35 4.91 7.67
CA GLY A 31 -0.65 6.18 7.50
C GLY A 31 -1.39 7.12 6.56
N ARG A 32 -0.65 7.74 5.65
CA ARG A 32 -1.21 8.70 4.68
C ARG A 32 -0.44 8.69 3.38
N ILE A 33 -1.09 9.16 2.32
CA ILE A 33 -0.46 9.35 1.01
C ILE A 33 -0.14 10.82 0.82
N GLU A 34 1.13 11.11 0.57
CA GLU A 34 1.64 12.41 0.19
C GLU A 34 1.85 12.42 -1.33
N MET A 35 0.98 13.16 -2.02
CA MET A 35 1.06 13.33 -3.48
C MET A 35 2.17 14.32 -3.81
N GLY A 36 3.18 13.87 -4.57
CA GLY A 36 4.24 14.73 -5.09
C GLY A 36 4.37 14.55 -6.60
N GLY A 37 4.57 15.66 -7.34
CA GLY A 37 4.79 15.70 -8.80
C GLY A 37 4.49 14.41 -9.58
N LYS A 38 5.55 13.66 -9.94
CA LYS A 38 5.47 12.46 -10.80
C LYS A 38 5.24 11.14 -10.04
N HIS A 39 5.42 11.10 -8.72
CA HIS A 39 5.37 9.89 -7.89
C HIS A 39 4.67 10.13 -6.55
N ALA A 40 3.78 9.21 -6.16
CA ALA A 40 3.14 9.26 -4.86
C ALA A 40 4.05 8.69 -3.77
N LYS A 41 3.93 9.23 -2.56
CA LYS A 41 4.68 8.77 -1.39
C LYS A 41 3.70 8.28 -0.33
N ALA A 42 3.78 7.02 0.03
CA ALA A 42 3.07 6.45 1.17
C ALA A 42 3.93 6.67 2.42
N ARG A 43 3.38 7.35 3.42
CA ARG A 43 4.06 7.60 4.69
C ARG A 43 3.36 6.83 5.79
N LEU A 44 4.06 5.83 6.32
CA LEU A 44 3.58 4.91 7.35
C LEU A 44 4.49 5.07 8.57
N GLY A 45 4.03 5.82 9.58
CA GLY A 45 4.86 6.19 10.73
C GLY A 45 6.16 6.90 10.32
N ASN A 46 7.30 6.28 10.66
CA ASN A 46 8.64 6.75 10.29
C ASN A 46 9.12 6.24 8.91
N ALA A 47 8.42 5.28 8.31
CA ALA A 47 8.75 4.76 7.00
C ALA A 47 8.10 5.58 5.88
N THR A 48 8.77 5.68 4.74
CA THR A 48 8.25 6.33 3.53
C THR A 48 8.52 5.42 2.34
N LEU A 49 7.45 5.05 1.63
CA LEU A 49 7.50 4.24 0.42
C LEU A 49 7.11 5.12 -0.78
N THR A 50 8.01 5.28 -1.74
CA THR A 50 7.70 6.00 -2.98
C THR A 50 7.22 5.00 -4.03
N TYR A 51 6.07 5.24 -4.63
CA TYR A 51 5.49 4.35 -5.62
C TYR A 51 4.96 5.10 -6.85
N LYS A 52 4.89 4.39 -7.96
CA LYS A 52 4.26 4.90 -9.19
C LYS A 52 2.78 4.53 -9.15
N ARG A 53 1.89 5.49 -9.38
CA ARG A 53 0.44 5.25 -9.48
C ARG A 53 0.10 4.59 -10.82
N VAL A 54 0.30 3.28 -10.91
CA VAL A 54 -0.10 2.45 -12.05
C VAL A 54 -1.06 1.37 -11.56
N ASN A 55 -1.91 0.87 -12.44
CA ASN A 55 -2.88 -0.18 -12.13
C ASN A 55 -2.69 -1.35 -13.11
N PRO A 56 -2.40 -2.58 -12.65
CA PRO A 56 -2.15 -2.98 -11.26
C PRO A 56 -0.86 -2.39 -10.68
N ILE A 57 -0.79 -2.30 -9.35
CA ILE A 57 0.45 -1.89 -8.67
C ILE A 57 1.48 -3.02 -8.77
N PRO A 58 2.75 -2.70 -9.10
CA PRO A 58 3.81 -3.69 -9.08
C PRO A 58 3.93 -4.37 -7.73
N SER A 59 4.05 -5.70 -7.75
CA SER A 59 4.11 -6.54 -6.53
C SER A 59 5.24 -6.16 -5.57
N GLU A 60 6.32 -5.57 -6.09
CA GLU A 60 7.45 -5.09 -5.29
C GLU A 60 6.98 -4.02 -4.30
N TYR A 61 6.25 -3.00 -4.76
CA TYR A 61 5.71 -1.95 -3.88
C TYR A 61 4.71 -2.51 -2.86
N VAL A 62 3.92 -3.51 -3.24
CA VAL A 62 2.98 -4.18 -2.33
C VAL A 62 3.74 -4.92 -1.23
N THR A 63 4.79 -5.65 -1.60
CA THR A 63 5.61 -6.42 -0.67
C THR A 63 6.35 -5.49 0.30
N ASP A 64 6.93 -4.41 -0.22
CA ASP A 64 7.58 -3.38 0.61
C ASP A 64 6.59 -2.73 1.57
N LEU A 65 5.38 -2.41 1.11
CA LEU A 65 4.33 -1.86 1.97
C LEU A 65 3.97 -2.83 3.11
N LEU A 66 3.78 -4.11 2.80
CA LEU A 66 3.48 -5.14 3.81
C LEU A 66 4.63 -5.30 4.81
N ALA A 67 5.89 -5.30 4.35
CA ALA A 67 7.06 -5.38 5.22
C ALA A 67 7.17 -4.18 6.17
N ILE A 68 6.82 -2.98 5.70
CA ILE A 68 6.73 -1.77 6.54
C ILE A 68 5.62 -1.92 7.57
N ILE A 69 4.44 -2.41 7.17
CA ILE A 69 3.30 -2.64 8.07
C ILE A 69 3.65 -3.67 9.16
N ASP A 70 4.34 -4.76 8.80
CA ASP A 70 4.77 -5.78 9.75
C ASP A 70 5.90 -5.29 10.70
N SER A 71 6.54 -4.16 10.38
CA SER A 71 7.59 -3.54 11.20
C SER A 71 7.10 -2.37 12.08
N LEU A 72 5.81 -2.03 12.02
CA LEU A 72 5.16 -1.01 12.85
C LEU A 72 4.68 -1.58 14.18
#